data_AF-A0A7X9CG93-F1
#
_entry.id   AF-A0A7X9CG93-F1
#
_cell.length_a   1.000
_cell.length_b   1.000
_cell.length_c   1.000
_cell.angle_alpha   90.00
_cell.angle_beta   90.00
_cell.angle_gamma   90.00
#
_symmetry.space_group_name_H-M   'P 1'
#
loop_
_entity.id
_entity.type
_entity.pdbx_description
1 polymer ?
#
loop_
_entity_poly.entity_id
_entity_poly.type
_entity_poly.pdbx_seq_one_letter_code
_entity_poly.pdbx_strand_id
1 'polypeptide(L)'
;MIVPIVFLILCIIGFFFSGLSFNFLIQEMIIRLARNSVLVLSLIIPVITGMGLNFGIVLGAMAGQIALIIITNFSIAGGWGFFLSIVISTPIAILFGFLVGRVLNKAKGKEMITSMILGFFANGVYQLIFLLLAGTLIPFKNKDLLLSTGIGVKNTVDLANGKSSLDNLIPFHKIHLVLGKYPITTILVVIGLYILVSFFLKTKLGQEMRAVGQDMHIAEVSGINVDRTRIIAI
;
A
#
# COMPACT_ATOMS: atom_id res chain seq x y z
N MET A 1 -26.37 14.88 9.50
CA MET A 1 -26.71 13.47 9.21
C MET A 1 -27.46 13.27 7.87
N ILE A 2 -27.74 14.33 7.08
CA ILE A 2 -28.42 14.21 5.78
C ILE A 2 -27.57 13.45 4.73
N VAL A 3 -26.24 13.65 4.73
CA VAL A 3 -25.33 13.03 3.74
C VAL A 3 -25.31 11.49 3.83
N PRO A 4 -25.14 10.87 5.02
CA PRO A 4 -25.25 9.41 5.16
C PRO A 4 -26.59 8.85 4.70
N ILE A 5 -27.70 9.55 4.99
CA ILE A 5 -29.05 9.08 4.65
C ILE A 5 -29.26 9.12 3.13
N VAL A 6 -28.89 10.22 2.47
CA VAL A 6 -28.97 10.36 1.01
C VAL A 6 -28.07 9.32 0.33
N PHE A 7 -26.86 9.10 0.85
CA PHE A 7 -25.95 8.09 0.33
C PHE A 7 -26.53 6.67 0.47
N LEU A 8 -27.13 6.36 1.62
CA LEU A 8 -27.77 5.07 1.87
C LEU A 8 -28.95 4.82 0.93
N ILE A 9 -29.80 5.83 0.70
CA ILE A 9 -30.90 5.75 -0.28
C ILE A 9 -30.36 5.49 -1.69
N LEU A 10 -29.32 6.21 -2.11
CA LEU A 10 -28.67 6.01 -3.41
C LEU A 10 -28.07 4.61 -3.55
N CYS A 11 -27.44 4.07 -2.50
CA CYS A 11 -26.91 2.70 -2.51
C CYS A 11 -28.02 1.66 -2.66
N ILE A 12 -29.17 1.84 -2.00
CA ILE A 12 -30.30 0.91 -2.09
C ILE A 12 -30.89 0.95 -3.51
N ILE A 13 -31.16 2.15 -4.05
CA ILE A 13 -31.68 2.30 -5.42
C ILE A 13 -30.67 1.73 -6.43
N GLY A 14 -29.39 2.06 -6.28
CA GLY A 14 -28.32 1.54 -7.13
C GLY A 14 -28.22 0.01 -7.10
N PHE A 15 -28.44 -0.62 -5.94
CA PHE A 15 -28.46 -2.07 -5.84
C PHE A 15 -29.60 -2.70 -6.67
N PHE A 16 -30.82 -2.16 -6.57
CA PHE A 16 -31.95 -2.66 -7.35
C PHE A 16 -31.73 -2.52 -8.86
N PHE A 17 -31.13 -1.41 -9.31
CA PHE A 17 -30.83 -1.19 -10.73
C PHE A 17 -29.63 -1.99 -11.24
N SER A 18 -28.70 -2.39 -10.38
CA SER A 18 -27.45 -3.03 -10.80
C SER A 18 -27.61 -4.50 -11.22
N GLY A 19 -28.71 -5.18 -10.86
CA GLY A 19 -28.94 -6.59 -11.19
C GLY A 19 -27.93 -7.57 -10.59
N LEU A 20 -27.07 -7.12 -9.66
CA LEU A 20 -26.04 -7.93 -9.03
C LEU A 20 -26.63 -8.81 -7.94
N SER A 21 -26.15 -10.05 -7.83
CA SER A 21 -26.53 -10.93 -6.72
C SER A 21 -26.05 -10.36 -5.38
N PHE A 22 -26.87 -10.51 -4.33
CA PHE A 22 -26.50 -10.09 -2.97
C PHE A 22 -25.17 -10.69 -2.51
N ASN A 23 -24.92 -11.96 -2.85
CA ASN A 23 -23.66 -12.65 -2.54
C ASN A 23 -22.45 -11.97 -3.20
N PHE A 24 -22.58 -11.48 -4.43
CA PHE A 24 -21.50 -10.76 -5.12
C PHE A 24 -21.18 -9.43 -4.43
N LEU A 25 -22.19 -8.69 -3.99
CA LEU A 25 -21.96 -7.44 -3.25
C LEU A 25 -21.21 -7.68 -1.94
N ILE A 26 -21.64 -8.67 -1.14
CA ILE A 26 -20.98 -9.00 0.12
C ILE A 26 -19.53 -9.44 -0.13
N GLN A 27 -19.29 -10.23 -1.18
CA GLN A 27 -17.93 -10.64 -1.57
C GLN A 27 -17.05 -9.43 -1.93
N GLU A 28 -17.53 -8.53 -2.78
CA GLU A 28 -16.82 -7.31 -3.18
C GLU A 28 -16.55 -6.37 -1.99
N MET A 29 -17.50 -6.26 -1.06
CA MET A 29 -17.33 -5.51 0.17
C MET A 29 -16.25 -6.12 1.05
N ILE A 30 -16.23 -7.44 1.23
CA ILE A 30 -15.22 -8.15 2.03
C ILE A 30 -13.84 -8.04 1.39
N ILE A 31 -13.72 -8.16 0.06
CA ILE A 31 -12.44 -8.00 -0.66
C ILE A 31 -11.90 -6.57 -0.49
N ARG A 32 -12.76 -5.56 -0.56
CA ARG A 32 -12.37 -4.17 -0.29
C ARG A 32 -11.96 -3.96 1.16
N LEU A 33 -12.74 -4.48 2.10
CA LEU A 33 -12.44 -4.38 3.52
C LEU A 33 -11.07 -5.00 3.82
N ALA A 34 -10.81 -6.22 3.36
CA ALA A 34 -9.55 -6.91 3.57
C ALA A 34 -8.34 -6.11 3.04
N ARG A 35 -8.42 -5.57 1.81
CA ARG A 35 -7.36 -4.73 1.24
C ARG A 35 -7.16 -3.43 2.00
N ASN A 36 -8.26 -2.74 2.34
CA ASN A 36 -8.20 -1.47 3.04
C ASN A 36 -7.70 -1.63 4.49
N SER A 37 -7.98 -2.75 5.15
CA SER A 37 -7.44 -3.03 6.48
C SER A 37 -5.91 -3.09 6.50
N VAL A 38 -5.27 -3.64 5.46
CA VAL A 38 -3.80 -3.61 5.34
C VAL A 38 -3.28 -2.18 5.26
N LEU A 39 -3.93 -1.32 4.46
CA LEU A 39 -3.55 0.09 4.33
C LEU A 39 -3.72 0.84 5.66
N VAL A 40 -4.81 0.57 6.38
CA VAL A 40 -5.05 1.17 7.70
C VAL A 40 -3.98 0.75 8.71
N LEU A 41 -3.61 -0.54 8.75
CA LEU A 41 -2.55 -1.03 9.65
C LEU A 41 -1.19 -0.36 9.36
N SER A 42 -0.87 -0.12 8.08
CA SER A 42 0.34 0.60 7.67
C SER A 42 0.38 2.05 8.18
N LEU A 43 -0.77 2.68 8.41
CA LEU A 43 -0.85 4.07 8.87
C LEU A 43 -0.71 4.23 10.38
N ILE A 44 -0.94 3.16 11.16
CA ILE A 44 -0.94 3.26 12.63
C ILE A 44 0.40 3.81 13.14
N ILE A 45 1.53 3.30 12.65
CA ILE A 45 2.87 3.68 13.13
C ILE A 45 3.22 5.13 12.78
N PRO A 46 3.03 5.61 11.54
CA PRO A 46 3.19 7.03 11.23
C PRO A 46 2.31 7.96 12.05
N VAL A 47 1.04 7.59 12.23
CA VAL A 47 0.02 8.44 12.87
C VAL A 47 0.29 8.62 14.36
N ILE A 48 0.63 7.55 15.09
CA ILE A 48 0.98 7.67 16.51
C ILE A 48 2.25 8.48 16.75
N THR A 49 3.12 8.58 15.74
CA THR A 49 4.36 9.36 15.80
C THR A 49 4.11 10.83 15.43
N GLY A 50 2.84 11.22 15.23
CA GLY A 50 2.45 12.59 14.91
C GLY A 50 2.74 13.01 13.48
N MET A 51 2.92 12.07 12.55
CA MET A 51 3.24 12.38 11.15
C MET A 51 1.99 12.48 10.27
N GLY A 52 2.10 13.24 9.18
CA GLY A 52 1.04 13.42 8.18
C GLY A 52 0.44 12.12 7.63
N LEU A 53 -0.89 12.04 7.63
CA LEU A 53 -1.69 10.82 7.61
C LEU A 53 -1.60 9.87 6.40
N ASN A 54 -1.01 10.20 5.23
CA ASN A 54 -1.36 9.42 4.02
C ASN A 54 -0.35 9.20 2.87
N PHE A 55 0.81 9.86 2.80
CA PHE A 55 1.64 9.78 1.56
C PHE A 55 2.76 8.73 1.59
N GLY A 56 3.11 8.19 2.76
CA GLY A 56 3.94 6.98 2.85
C GLY A 56 3.32 5.81 2.07
N ILE A 57 1.98 5.70 2.06
CA ILE A 57 1.26 4.69 1.27
C ILE A 57 1.56 4.86 -0.22
N VAL A 58 1.52 6.09 -0.73
CA VAL A 58 1.68 6.34 -2.18
C VAL A 58 3.08 5.95 -2.63
N LEU A 59 4.13 6.36 -1.91
CA LEU A 59 5.51 5.99 -2.27
C LEU A 59 5.78 4.50 -2.04
N GLY A 60 5.24 3.91 -0.97
CA GLY A 60 5.32 2.46 -0.73
C GLY A 60 4.62 1.65 -1.81
N ALA A 61 3.45 2.10 -2.26
CA ALA A 61 2.72 1.49 -3.37
C ALA A 61 3.50 1.61 -4.69
N MET A 62 4.13 2.75 -4.95
CA MET A 62 5.03 2.92 -6.11
C MET A 62 6.23 1.97 -6.03
N ALA A 63 6.88 1.82 -4.88
CA ALA A 63 7.97 0.86 -4.68
C ALA A 63 7.53 -0.59 -4.97
N GLY A 64 6.34 -0.97 -4.49
CA GLY A 64 5.72 -2.26 -4.80
C GLY A 64 5.42 -2.44 -6.29
N GLN A 65 4.88 -1.41 -6.94
CA GLN A 65 4.62 -1.43 -8.40
C GLN A 65 5.90 -1.57 -9.21
N ILE A 66 6.98 -0.85 -8.86
CA ILE A 66 8.29 -0.99 -9.49
C ILE A 66 8.78 -2.44 -9.42
N ALA A 67 8.72 -3.05 -8.23
CA ALA A 67 9.15 -4.44 -8.05
C ALA A 67 8.30 -5.42 -8.89
N LEU A 68 6.98 -5.23 -8.94
CA LEU A 68 6.08 -6.05 -9.76
C LEU A 68 6.35 -5.88 -11.26
N ILE A 69 6.61 -4.66 -11.73
CA ILE A 69 6.97 -4.38 -13.13
C ILE A 69 8.28 -5.10 -13.50
N ILE A 70 9.28 -5.08 -12.62
CA ILE A 70 10.55 -5.78 -12.83
C ILE A 70 10.32 -7.29 -12.95
N ILE A 71 9.58 -7.89 -12.01
CA ILE A 71 9.36 -9.35 -11.97
C ILE A 71 8.52 -9.84 -13.14
N THR A 72 7.49 -9.09 -13.51
CA THR A 72 6.67 -9.38 -14.69
C THR A 72 7.44 -9.20 -15.99
N ASN A 73 8.43 -8.29 -16.04
CA ASN A 73 9.32 -8.13 -17.18
C ASN A 73 10.25 -9.35 -17.36
N PHE A 74 10.65 -10.01 -16.27
CA PHE A 74 11.40 -11.27 -16.30
C PHE A 74 10.51 -12.50 -16.45
N SER A 75 9.19 -12.34 -16.60
CA SER A 75 8.20 -13.43 -16.72
C SER A 75 8.23 -14.44 -15.57
N ILE A 76 8.67 -14.02 -14.37
CA ILE A 76 8.66 -14.87 -13.18
C ILE A 76 7.26 -14.83 -12.58
N ALA A 77 6.46 -15.85 -12.86
CA ALA A 77 5.07 -15.97 -12.40
C ALA A 77 4.93 -16.84 -11.14
N GLY A 78 3.79 -16.74 -10.45
CA GLY A 78 3.45 -17.55 -9.29
C GLY A 78 3.97 -17.03 -7.94
N GLY A 79 3.89 -17.89 -6.91
CA GLY A 79 4.25 -17.55 -5.52
C GLY A 79 5.69 -17.09 -5.31
N TRP A 80 6.63 -17.63 -6.11
CA TRP A 80 8.02 -17.19 -6.11
C TRP A 80 8.19 -15.76 -6.62
N GLY A 81 7.42 -15.37 -7.64
CA GLY A 81 7.37 -13.99 -8.11
C GLY A 81 6.83 -13.04 -7.03
N PHE A 82 5.84 -13.47 -6.24
CA PHE A 82 5.35 -12.68 -5.12
C PHE A 82 6.40 -12.47 -4.04
N PHE A 83 7.09 -13.53 -3.59
CA PHE A 83 8.13 -13.38 -2.56
C PHE A 83 9.29 -12.50 -3.03
N LEU A 84 9.74 -12.69 -4.27
CA LEU A 84 10.78 -11.86 -4.86
C LEU A 84 10.35 -10.37 -4.94
N SER A 85 9.05 -10.10 -5.14
CA SER A 85 8.54 -8.73 -5.17
C SER A 85 8.64 -8.04 -3.83
N ILE A 86 8.44 -8.76 -2.72
CA ILE A 86 8.66 -8.24 -1.36
C ILE A 86 10.14 -7.93 -1.15
N VAL A 87 11.03 -8.84 -1.55
CA VAL A 87 12.47 -8.66 -1.37
C VAL A 87 13.01 -7.46 -2.16
N ILE A 88 12.54 -7.25 -3.40
CA ILE A 88 12.95 -6.11 -4.23
C ILE A 88 12.29 -4.81 -3.79
N SER A 89 11.00 -4.83 -3.41
CA SER A 89 10.29 -3.62 -3.00
C SER A 89 10.75 -3.08 -1.65
N THR A 90 11.16 -3.95 -0.72
CA THR A 90 11.59 -3.55 0.64
C THR A 90 12.75 -2.53 0.65
N PRO A 91 13.90 -2.75 -0.02
CA PRO A 91 14.99 -1.77 -0.03
C PRO A 91 14.59 -0.46 -0.73
N ILE A 92 13.77 -0.53 -1.79
CA ILE A 92 13.26 0.66 -2.49
C ILE A 92 12.33 1.46 -1.56
N ALA A 93 11.44 0.77 -0.83
CA ALA A 93 10.54 1.38 0.13
C ALA A 93 11.29 2.03 1.30
N ILE A 94 12.33 1.37 1.84
CA ILE A 94 13.19 1.94 2.89
C ILE A 94 13.89 3.21 2.39
N LEU A 95 14.43 3.18 1.17
CA LEU A 95 15.06 4.35 0.57
C LEU A 95 14.08 5.52 0.42
N PHE A 96 12.88 5.25 -0.10
CA PHE A 96 11.85 6.27 -0.25
C PHE A 96 11.33 6.78 1.10
N GLY A 97 11.11 5.90 2.07
CA GLY A 97 10.71 6.27 3.43
C GLY A 97 11.73 7.16 4.11
N PHE A 98 13.03 6.86 3.96
CA PHE A 98 14.11 7.70 4.47
C PHE A 98 14.13 9.11 3.84
N LEU A 99 13.98 9.20 2.52
CA LEU A 99 13.94 10.47 1.81
C LEU A 99 12.72 11.31 2.23
N VAL A 100 11.55 10.67 2.31
CA VAL A 100 10.30 11.30 2.78
C VAL A 100 10.48 11.81 4.21
N GLY A 101 10.97 10.96 5.12
CA GLY A 101 11.17 11.33 6.52
C GLY A 101 12.09 12.53 6.70
N ARG A 102 13.16 12.63 5.91
CA ARG A 102 14.02 13.83 5.92
C ARG A 102 13.30 15.08 5.44
N VAL A 103 12.44 14.98 4.43
CA VAL A 103 11.65 16.12 3.94
C VAL A 103 10.61 16.53 4.99
N LEU A 104 9.92 15.57 5.61
CA LEU A 104 8.90 15.84 6.61
C LEU A 104 9.48 16.43 7.89
N ASN A 105 10.65 15.98 8.34
CA ASN A 105 11.33 16.58 9.49
C ASN A 105 11.69 18.06 9.25
N LYS A 106 11.97 18.45 8.00
CA LYS A 106 12.20 19.86 7.63
C LYS A 106 10.90 20.68 7.52
N ALA A 107 9.76 20.02 7.36
CA ALA A 107 8.46 20.65 7.15
C ALA A 107 7.49 20.48 8.34
N LYS A 108 8.04 20.34 9.56
CA LYS A 108 7.27 20.24 10.81
C LYS A 108 6.16 21.29 10.89
N GLY A 109 4.94 20.84 11.18
CA GLY A 109 3.73 21.68 11.25
C GLY A 109 3.05 21.97 9.89
N LYS A 110 3.70 21.67 8.76
CA LYS A 110 3.12 21.77 7.39
C LYS A 110 3.20 20.45 6.63
N GLU A 111 3.25 19.36 7.37
CA GLU A 111 3.59 18.04 6.86
C GLU A 111 2.54 17.49 5.92
N MET A 112 1.26 17.76 6.17
CA MET A 112 0.16 17.32 5.32
C MET A 112 0.27 17.88 3.90
N ILE A 113 0.47 19.20 3.77
CA ILE A 113 0.59 19.88 2.48
C ILE A 113 1.90 19.47 1.79
N THR A 114 3.00 19.43 2.55
CA THR A 114 4.32 19.02 2.01
C THR A 114 4.28 17.60 1.48
N SER A 115 3.64 16.69 2.22
CA SER A 115 3.44 15.30 1.81
C SER A 115 2.58 15.19 0.55
N MET A 116 1.55 16.03 0.42
CA MET A 116 0.71 16.07 -0.78
C MET A 116 1.50 16.49 -2.02
N ILE A 117 2.28 17.56 -1.92
CA ILE A 117 3.15 18.02 -3.01
C ILE A 117 4.19 16.95 -3.36
N LEU A 118 4.80 16.31 -2.35
CA LEU A 118 5.75 15.24 -2.55
C LEU A 118 5.13 14.04 -3.28
N GLY A 119 3.89 13.68 -2.94
CA GLY A 119 3.14 12.62 -3.62
C GLY A 119 2.90 12.93 -5.10
N PHE A 120 2.45 14.14 -5.44
CA PHE A 120 2.30 14.57 -6.84
C PHE A 120 3.61 14.59 -7.59
N PHE A 121 4.67 15.09 -6.96
CA PHE A 121 6.03 15.09 -7.53
C PHE A 121 6.52 13.67 -7.81
N ALA A 122 6.44 12.78 -6.83
CA ALA A 122 6.84 11.38 -6.97
C ALA A 122 6.02 10.67 -8.05
N ASN A 123 4.71 10.94 -8.13
CA ASN A 123 3.85 10.42 -9.18
C ASN A 123 4.27 10.93 -10.58
N GLY A 124 4.61 12.21 -10.69
CA GLY A 124 5.13 12.78 -11.94
C GLY A 124 6.44 12.13 -12.38
N VAL A 125 7.37 11.91 -11.43
CA VAL A 125 8.64 11.20 -11.69
C VAL A 125 8.37 9.75 -12.09
N TYR A 126 7.48 9.06 -11.39
CA TYR A 126 7.08 7.69 -11.71
C TYR A 126 6.50 7.58 -13.12
N GLN A 127 5.58 8.47 -13.47
CA GLN A 127 4.99 8.55 -14.81
C GLN A 127 6.05 8.85 -15.87
N LEU A 128 6.98 9.78 -15.62
CA LEU A 128 8.07 10.08 -16.55
C LEU A 128 8.93 8.83 -16.82
N ILE A 129 9.32 8.10 -15.78
CA ILE A 129 10.16 6.90 -15.92
C ILE A 129 9.41 5.78 -16.67
N PHE A 130 8.17 5.48 -16.28
CA PHE A 130 7.45 4.33 -16.81
C PHE A 130 6.63 4.61 -18.08
N LEU A 131 6.26 5.84 -18.38
CA LEU A 131 5.56 6.17 -19.63
C LEU A 131 6.52 6.66 -20.73
N LEU A 132 7.58 7.38 -20.40
CA LEU A 132 8.49 7.96 -21.40
C LEU A 132 9.77 7.14 -21.61
N LEU A 133 10.38 6.66 -20.52
CA LEU A 133 11.68 5.94 -20.59
C LEU A 133 11.53 4.43 -20.78
N ALA A 134 10.38 3.86 -20.40
CA ALA A 134 10.08 2.45 -20.64
C ALA A 134 9.91 2.17 -22.14
N GLY A 135 10.70 1.24 -22.69
CA GLY A 135 10.69 0.91 -24.11
C GLY A 135 11.77 1.64 -24.92
N THR A 136 12.17 2.85 -24.53
CA THR A 136 13.22 3.63 -25.20
C THR A 136 14.59 3.44 -24.54
N LEU A 137 14.67 3.61 -23.20
CA LEU A 137 15.92 3.54 -22.43
C LEU A 137 15.98 2.29 -21.54
N ILE A 138 14.84 1.85 -20.99
CA ILE A 138 14.74 0.63 -20.19
C ILE A 138 14.20 -0.48 -21.10
N PRO A 139 15.01 -1.51 -21.44
CA PRO A 139 14.56 -2.59 -22.30
C PRO A 139 13.60 -3.52 -21.56
N PHE A 140 12.36 -3.57 -22.04
CA PHE A 140 11.36 -4.54 -21.58
C PHE A 140 11.42 -5.78 -22.48
N LYS A 141 11.68 -6.95 -21.88
CA LYS A 141 11.66 -8.25 -22.58
C LYS A 141 10.23 -8.69 -22.85
N ASN A 142 9.30 -8.32 -21.98
CA ASN A 142 7.88 -8.68 -22.10
C ASN A 142 7.09 -7.58 -22.82
N LYS A 143 6.66 -7.85 -24.06
CA LYS A 143 5.89 -6.91 -24.89
C LYS A 143 4.46 -6.66 -24.38
N ASP A 144 3.93 -7.53 -23.51
CA ASP A 144 2.59 -7.34 -22.95
C ASP A 144 2.51 -6.16 -21.97
N LEU A 145 3.66 -5.78 -21.39
CA LEU A 145 3.81 -4.65 -20.48
C LEU A 145 3.85 -3.30 -21.21
N LEU A 146 4.27 -3.29 -22.47
CA LEU A 146 4.41 -2.06 -23.26
C LEU A 146 3.09 -1.67 -23.91
N LEU A 147 2.85 -0.36 -24.07
CA LEU A 147 1.79 0.14 -24.94
C LEU A 147 1.93 -0.41 -26.36
N SER A 148 0.83 -0.47 -27.11
CA SER A 148 0.84 -0.93 -28.51
C SER A 148 1.80 -0.12 -29.41
N THR A 149 2.14 1.10 -29.01
CA THR A 149 3.12 1.99 -29.64
C THR A 149 4.59 1.57 -29.39
N GLY A 150 4.83 0.65 -28.45
CA GLY A 150 6.18 0.17 -28.07
C GLY A 150 6.92 1.03 -27.04
N ILE A 151 6.35 2.17 -26.64
CA ILE A 151 6.91 3.11 -25.66
C ILE A 151 5.88 3.33 -24.55
N GLY A 152 6.32 3.17 -23.30
CA GLY A 152 5.51 3.33 -22.10
C GLY A 152 4.85 2.05 -21.61
N VAL A 153 4.70 1.92 -20.29
CA VAL A 153 4.02 0.80 -19.63
C VAL A 153 2.51 1.01 -19.66
N LYS A 154 1.74 -0.05 -19.92
CA LYS A 154 0.27 0.01 -19.86
C LYS A 154 -0.22 0.41 -18.46
N ASN A 155 -1.23 1.27 -18.42
CA ASN A 155 -1.94 1.64 -17.19
C ASN A 155 -2.56 0.43 -16.48
N THR A 156 -2.83 -0.65 -17.23
CA THR A 156 -3.36 -1.90 -16.70
C THR A 156 -2.53 -3.04 -17.26
N VAL A 157 -1.70 -3.62 -16.39
CA VAL A 157 -1.02 -4.88 -16.65
C VAL A 157 -1.86 -5.97 -16.03
N ASP A 158 -2.33 -6.91 -16.85
CA ASP A 158 -3.04 -8.06 -16.31
C ASP A 158 -2.03 -9.05 -15.72
N LEU A 159 -1.91 -9.07 -14.39
CA LEU A 159 -1.16 -10.09 -13.67
C LEU A 159 -1.95 -11.42 -13.66
N ALA A 160 -2.37 -11.91 -14.83
CA ALA A 160 -3.21 -13.11 -14.94
C ALA A 160 -2.59 -14.33 -14.23
N ASN A 161 -1.25 -14.42 -14.18
CA ASN A 161 -0.51 -15.52 -13.54
C ASN A 161 0.05 -15.19 -12.14
N GLY A 162 -0.31 -14.03 -11.55
CA GLY A 162 0.19 -13.57 -10.24
C GLY A 162 -0.86 -12.93 -9.32
N LYS A 163 -2.03 -12.56 -9.87
CA LYS A 163 -3.22 -12.19 -9.10
C LYS A 163 -3.61 -13.35 -8.19
N SER A 164 -3.88 -13.05 -6.92
CA SER A 164 -4.21 -14.04 -5.90
C SER A 164 -3.11 -15.06 -5.61
N SER A 165 -1.83 -14.80 -5.92
CA SER A 165 -0.72 -15.69 -5.53
C SER A 165 -0.66 -15.96 -4.02
N LEU A 166 -1.03 -14.96 -3.20
CA LEU A 166 -1.19 -15.10 -1.75
C LEU A 166 -2.38 -16.02 -1.38
N ASP A 167 -3.55 -15.80 -1.97
CA ASP A 167 -4.73 -16.64 -1.74
C ASP A 167 -4.59 -18.06 -2.37
N ASN A 168 -3.70 -18.21 -3.36
CA ASN A 168 -3.36 -19.49 -4.01
C ASN A 168 -2.21 -20.24 -3.31
N LEU A 169 -1.38 -19.56 -2.49
CA LEU A 169 -0.28 -20.17 -1.73
C LEU A 169 -0.82 -21.14 -0.66
N ILE A 170 -1.99 -20.83 -0.12
CA ILE A 170 -2.77 -21.72 0.75
C ILE A 170 -4.08 -22.03 0.02
N PRO A 171 -4.16 -23.11 -0.77
CA PRO A 171 -5.29 -23.37 -1.65
C PRO A 171 -6.51 -23.88 -0.85
N PHE A 172 -7.18 -23.00 -0.10
CA PHE A 172 -8.49 -23.28 0.48
C PHE A 172 -9.57 -23.53 -0.60
N HIS A 173 -9.30 -23.14 -1.84
CA HIS A 173 -10.11 -23.45 -3.03
C HIS A 173 -10.26 -24.96 -3.30
N LYS A 174 -9.31 -25.81 -2.86
CA LYS A 174 -9.40 -27.27 -3.04
C LYS A 174 -10.20 -27.99 -1.96
N ILE A 175 -10.56 -27.31 -0.86
CA ILE A 175 -11.22 -27.95 0.30
C ILE A 175 -12.71 -27.61 0.38
N HIS A 176 -13.15 -26.42 -0.09
CA HIS A 176 -14.58 -26.06 -0.17
C HIS A 176 -14.86 -24.97 -1.22
N LEU A 177 -15.78 -25.26 -2.15
CA LEU A 177 -16.18 -24.41 -3.30
C LEU A 177 -16.72 -23.02 -2.90
N VAL A 178 -17.19 -22.87 -1.66
CA VAL A 178 -17.80 -21.63 -1.11
C VAL A 178 -16.74 -20.73 -0.45
N LEU A 179 -15.67 -21.31 0.11
CA LEU A 179 -14.59 -20.59 0.80
C LEU A 179 -13.55 -20.01 -0.17
N GLY A 180 -13.41 -20.60 -1.36
CA GLY A 180 -12.53 -20.07 -2.42
C GLY A 180 -12.96 -18.72 -3.02
N LYS A 181 -14.13 -18.19 -2.65
CA LYS A 181 -14.63 -16.87 -3.07
C LYS A 181 -14.17 -15.74 -2.15
N TYR A 182 -13.80 -16.05 -0.91
CA TYR A 182 -13.37 -15.04 0.06
C TYR A 182 -11.84 -15.02 0.18
N PRO A 183 -11.21 -13.84 0.35
CA PRO A 183 -9.76 -13.69 0.46
C PRO A 183 -9.28 -14.08 1.85
N ILE A 184 -9.44 -15.35 2.22
CA ILE A 184 -9.18 -15.89 3.57
C ILE A 184 -7.70 -15.71 3.94
N THR A 185 -6.78 -15.95 3.00
CA THR A 185 -5.35 -15.78 3.27
C THR A 185 -5.01 -14.32 3.53
N THR A 186 -5.60 -13.40 2.77
CA THR A 186 -5.46 -11.95 3.02
C THR A 186 -5.97 -11.56 4.41
N ILE A 187 -7.12 -12.09 4.84
CA ILE A 187 -7.67 -11.83 6.19
C ILE A 187 -6.73 -12.37 7.28
N LEU A 188 -6.18 -13.58 7.11
CA LEU A 188 -5.20 -14.13 8.05
C LEU A 188 -3.94 -13.28 8.14
N VAL A 189 -3.44 -12.78 7.00
CA VAL A 189 -2.31 -11.84 6.96
C VAL A 189 -2.65 -10.55 7.70
N VAL A 190 -3.85 -9.99 7.51
CA VAL A 190 -4.31 -8.79 8.26
C VAL A 190 -4.32 -9.05 9.76
N ILE A 191 -4.83 -10.19 10.22
CA ILE A 191 -4.85 -10.55 11.64
C ILE A 191 -3.42 -10.70 12.17
N GLY A 192 -2.53 -11.37 11.43
CA GLY A 192 -1.12 -11.51 11.79
C GLY A 192 -0.41 -10.15 11.89
N LEU A 193 -0.61 -9.27 10.91
CA LEU A 193 -0.08 -7.90 10.92
C LEU A 193 -0.64 -7.08 12.09
N TYR A 194 -1.93 -7.23 12.41
CA TYR A 194 -2.54 -6.58 13.56
C TYR A 194 -1.86 -7.00 14.87
N ILE A 195 -1.64 -8.30 15.08
CA ILE A 195 -0.95 -8.81 16.26
C ILE A 195 0.49 -8.28 16.31
N LEU A 196 1.21 -8.29 15.18
CA LEU A 196 2.57 -7.78 15.07
C LEU A 196 2.64 -6.30 15.43
N VAL A 197 1.78 -5.46 14.83
CA VAL A 197 1.71 -4.03 15.14
C VAL A 197 1.36 -3.82 16.61
N SER A 198 0.37 -4.53 17.16
CA SER A 198 -0.01 -4.43 18.56
C SER A 198 1.15 -4.78 19.51
N PHE A 199 1.94 -5.81 19.19
CA PHE A 199 3.14 -6.15 19.94
C PHE A 199 4.24 -5.09 19.79
N PHE A 200 4.49 -4.62 18.56
CA PHE A 200 5.47 -3.57 18.26
C PHE A 200 5.19 -2.28 19.04
N LEU A 201 3.92 -1.88 19.14
CA LEU A 201 3.52 -0.71 19.92
C LEU A 201 3.81 -0.83 21.41
N LYS A 202 3.94 -2.04 21.95
CA LYS A 202 4.31 -2.29 23.36
C LYS A 202 5.83 -2.28 23.58
N THR A 203 6.63 -2.28 22.51
CA THR A 203 8.10 -2.21 22.62
C THR A 203 8.58 -0.81 22.99
N LYS A 204 9.84 -0.69 23.45
CA LYS A 204 10.46 0.59 23.80
C LYS A 204 10.34 1.62 22.66
N LEU A 205 10.66 1.21 21.43
CA LEU A 205 10.61 2.07 20.25
C LEU A 205 9.18 2.51 19.92
N GLY A 206 8.19 1.63 20.10
CA GLY A 206 6.77 1.99 19.98
C GLY A 206 6.30 3.01 21.02
N GLN A 207 6.82 2.94 22.25
CA GLN A 207 6.52 3.94 23.29
C GLN A 207 7.22 5.27 23.01
N GLU A 208 8.48 5.25 22.55
CA GLU A 208 9.21 6.45 22.14
C GLU A 208 8.48 7.17 20.99
N MET A 209 7.97 6.42 20.00
CA MET A 209 7.14 6.96 18.91
C MET A 209 5.88 7.66 19.43
N ARG A 210 5.18 7.06 20.41
CA ARG A 210 3.99 7.68 21.03
C ARG A 210 4.33 8.96 21.80
N ALA A 211 5.43 8.97 22.54
CA ALA A 211 5.89 10.17 23.24
C ALA A 211 6.17 11.32 22.26
N VAL A 212 6.84 11.02 21.15
CA VAL A 212 7.10 11.98 20.07
C VAL A 212 5.80 12.53 19.45
N GLY A 213 4.81 11.67 19.24
CA GLY A 213 3.52 12.09 18.69
C GLY A 213 2.63 12.89 19.65
N GLN A 214 2.84 12.77 20.97
CA GLN A 214 2.11 13.57 21.96
C GLN A 214 2.69 14.98 22.09
N ASP A 215 3.99 15.09 22.33
CA ASP A 215 4.68 16.37 22.40
C ASP A 215 6.16 16.18 22.02
N MET A 216 6.53 16.76 20.88
CA MET A 216 7.88 16.65 20.34
C MET A 216 8.91 17.34 21.25
N HIS A 217 8.55 18.43 21.92
CA HIS A 217 9.46 19.18 22.80
C HIS A 217 9.73 18.40 24.09
N ILE A 218 8.69 17.84 24.71
CA ILE A 218 8.85 17.01 25.91
C ILE A 218 9.66 15.75 25.61
N ALA A 219 9.41 15.11 24.46
CA ALA A 219 10.17 13.95 24.02
C ALA A 219 11.66 14.27 23.82
N GLU A 220 11.97 15.42 23.21
CA GLU A 220 13.35 15.87 22.98
C GLU A 220 14.09 16.17 24.29
N VAL A 221 13.43 16.87 25.23
CA VAL A 221 13.99 17.16 26.57
C VAL A 221 14.18 15.87 27.40
N SER A 222 13.37 14.84 27.14
CA SER A 222 13.51 13.51 27.75
C SER A 222 14.63 12.64 27.12
N GLY A 223 15.39 13.19 26.18
CA GLY A 223 16.52 12.51 25.53
C GLY A 223 16.15 11.64 24.32
N ILE A 224 14.92 11.72 23.81
CA ILE A 224 14.50 10.97 22.62
C ILE A 224 14.87 11.78 21.37
N ASN A 225 15.56 11.15 20.42
CA ASN A 225 15.85 11.79 19.14
C ASN A 225 14.60 11.81 18.24
N VAL A 226 13.84 12.90 18.32
CA VAL A 226 12.58 13.10 17.60
C VAL A 226 12.74 12.85 16.09
N ASP A 227 13.73 13.46 15.45
CA ASP A 227 13.90 13.37 14.00
C ASP A 227 14.19 11.94 13.54
N ARG A 228 15.03 11.22 14.28
CA ARG A 228 15.36 9.83 13.98
C ARG A 228 14.15 8.91 14.19
N THR A 229 13.44 9.07 15.31
CA THR A 229 12.25 8.26 15.63
C THR A 229 11.16 8.43 14.58
N ARG A 230 10.99 9.65 14.07
CA ARG A 230 10.07 9.94 12.98
C ARG A 230 10.45 9.29 11.66
N ILE A 231 11.73 9.32 11.28
CA ILE A 231 12.20 8.64 10.06
C ILE A 231 12.00 7.12 10.18
N ILE A 232 12.23 6.53 11.36
CA ILE A 232 12.06 5.08 11.58
C ILE A 232 10.57 4.68 11.52
N ALA A 233 9.65 5.60 11.82
CA ALA A 233 8.22 5.34 11.77
C ALA A 233 7.65 5.28 10.32
N ILE A 234 8.39 5.79 9.32
CA ILE A 234 8.02 5.75 7.89
C ILE A 234 8.65 4.53 7.23
#